data_AF-A0A1W4WN45-F1
#
_entry.id   AF-A0A1W4WN45-F1
#
_cell.length_a   1.000
_cell.length_b   1.000
_cell.length_c   1.000
_cell.angle_alpha   90.00
_cell.angle_beta   90.00
_cell.angle_gamma   90.00
#
_symmetry.space_group_name_H-M   'P 1'
#
loop_
_entity.id
_entity.type
_entity.pdbx_description
1 polymer ?
#
loop_
_entity_poly.entity_id
_entity_poly.type
_entity_poly.pdbx_seq_one_letter_code
_entity_poly.pdbx_strand_id
1 'polypeptide(L)'
;MTMESRWCASVLFICLSLGTSAVFGVRDTSCPRICSSQNYGDPVCGTDGIIYPNICELRKKACGKGVKLSPDPKLCMRSTGSKCEHKCGNEKDSVCGTDGRTYLNRCMLQVEICRIGISLSHLGPCNNISAHRENCPIDCLQAPQDGPVCGSDGNVYKNTCQMKLLTCGQGVVRTNKKYCQTTRHCRESCWRNARPVCGSDGKMYANVCRMKSKNCGKHVFEVPMAFCTSQERTPHSTVCPTSCGNEIEKPTCGSDGYVYQSECELKLLNCGKANKKVSRVDFEKCRPKLSRCQKTKCPSDMDPVCGTDAKTYTNPCQLSIATCLKGVQMAHIGNCTTLKRSQSCPSDCDNETKEPVCGSDGNVYK
;
A
#
# COMPACT_ATOMS: atom_id res chain seq x y z
N MET A 1 -19.17 -64.84 -33.34
CA MET A 1 -19.37 -65.85 -34.40
C MET A 1 -19.92 -65.08 -35.58
N THR A 2 -19.28 -64.84 -36.72
CA THR A 2 -18.11 -65.30 -37.50
C THR A 2 -17.85 -64.11 -38.45
N MET A 3 -16.70 -63.80 -39.06
CA MET A 3 -15.63 -64.59 -39.65
C MET A 3 -14.54 -63.59 -40.08
N GLU A 4 -13.27 -63.96 -39.92
CA GLU A 4 -12.12 -63.26 -40.52
C GLU A 4 -12.12 -63.38 -42.04
N SER A 5 -11.52 -62.42 -42.75
CA SER A 5 -10.68 -62.72 -43.92
C SER A 5 -9.65 -61.61 -44.17
N ARG A 6 -8.39 -62.04 -44.08
CA ARG A 6 -7.15 -61.30 -44.40
C ARG A 6 -6.91 -61.33 -45.90
N TRP A 7 -6.39 -60.25 -46.49
CA TRP A 7 -5.41 -60.34 -47.58
C TRP A 7 -4.31 -59.29 -47.36
N CYS A 8 -3.07 -59.78 -47.37
CA CYS A 8 -1.80 -59.07 -47.25
C CYS A 8 -1.07 -59.22 -48.59
N ALA A 9 -0.48 -58.14 -49.12
CA ALA A 9 0.82 -58.08 -49.82
C ALA A 9 0.90 -56.75 -50.61
N SER A 10 1.72 -55.76 -50.21
CA SER A 10 3.18 -55.65 -50.37
C SER A 10 3.56 -54.86 -51.61
N VAL A 11 4.00 -53.59 -51.45
CA VAL A 11 5.23 -53.10 -52.10
C VAL A 11 5.92 -52.11 -51.16
N LEU A 12 7.16 -52.47 -50.83
CA LEU A 12 8.15 -51.76 -50.03
C LEU A 12 8.79 -50.65 -50.87
N PHE A 13 8.93 -49.43 -50.34
CA PHE A 13 10.10 -48.61 -50.67
C PHE A 13 10.59 -47.85 -49.43
N ILE A 14 11.85 -48.12 -49.11
CA ILE A 14 12.63 -47.67 -47.98
C ILE A 14 13.18 -46.27 -48.30
N CYS A 15 13.09 -45.33 -47.36
CA CYS A 15 14.15 -44.34 -47.15
C CYS A 15 14.14 -43.83 -45.69
N LEU A 16 15.23 -44.15 -45.00
CA LEU A 16 15.59 -43.70 -43.66
C LEU A 16 16.00 -42.23 -43.66
N SER A 17 15.50 -41.44 -42.71
CA SER A 17 16.28 -40.34 -42.11
C SER A 17 15.68 -39.93 -40.76
N LEU A 18 16.33 -40.44 -39.70
CA LEU A 18 16.83 -39.76 -38.50
C LEU A 18 15.95 -38.69 -37.83
N GLY A 19 15.78 -38.89 -36.51
CA GLY A 19 15.01 -38.07 -35.60
C GLY A 19 15.33 -36.56 -35.65
N THR A 20 14.30 -35.77 -35.41
CA THR A 20 14.05 -35.23 -34.06
C THR A 20 12.58 -34.90 -33.97
N SER A 21 11.83 -35.61 -33.13
CA SER A 21 10.56 -35.10 -32.65
C SER A 21 10.88 -33.82 -31.89
N ALA A 22 10.60 -32.66 -32.49
CA ALA A 22 10.50 -31.41 -31.76
C ALA A 22 9.29 -31.53 -30.83
N VAL A 23 9.48 -32.25 -29.73
CA VAL A 23 8.67 -32.10 -28.54
C VAL A 23 8.95 -30.67 -28.11
N PHE A 24 8.06 -29.74 -28.48
CA PHE A 24 7.92 -28.49 -27.75
C PHE A 24 7.54 -28.88 -26.32
N GLY A 25 8.57 -29.13 -25.50
CA GLY A 25 8.42 -29.28 -24.08
C GLY A 25 7.76 -28.01 -23.59
N VAL A 26 6.47 -28.11 -23.26
CA VAL A 26 5.78 -27.16 -22.43
C VAL A 26 6.66 -27.01 -21.19
N ARG A 27 7.42 -25.91 -21.12
CA ARG A 27 8.23 -25.60 -19.95
C ARG A 27 7.26 -25.53 -18.79
N ASP A 28 7.42 -26.46 -17.86
CA ASP A 28 6.60 -26.57 -16.67
C ASP A 28 6.62 -25.22 -15.91
N THR A 29 5.52 -24.46 -16.03
CA THR A 29 5.35 -23.07 -15.59
C THR A 29 5.06 -22.95 -14.09
N SER A 30 5.14 -24.05 -13.33
CA SER A 30 4.69 -24.09 -11.95
C SER A 30 5.66 -23.43 -10.96
N CYS A 31 6.96 -23.34 -11.30
CA CYS A 31 7.99 -23.00 -10.32
C CYS A 31 8.83 -21.76 -10.67
N PRO A 32 8.89 -20.75 -9.79
CA PRO A 32 9.69 -19.56 -10.03
C PRO A 32 11.19 -19.89 -9.98
N ARG A 33 11.91 -19.59 -11.08
CA ARG A 33 13.37 -19.79 -11.15
C ARG A 33 14.16 -18.62 -10.55
N ILE A 34 13.61 -17.42 -10.66
CA ILE A 34 14.24 -16.17 -10.23
C ILE A 34 13.27 -15.44 -9.31
N CYS A 35 13.76 -15.03 -8.14
CA CYS A 35 13.07 -14.11 -7.25
C CYS A 35 13.80 -12.77 -7.34
N SER A 36 13.17 -11.77 -7.98
CA SER A 36 13.76 -10.44 -8.08
C SER A 36 13.87 -9.79 -6.69
N SER A 37 15.02 -9.15 -6.42
CA SER A 37 15.30 -8.41 -5.19
C SER A 37 14.38 -7.22 -4.92
N GLN A 38 13.52 -6.86 -5.89
CA GLN A 38 12.48 -5.84 -5.71
C GLN A 38 11.35 -6.29 -4.78
N ASN A 39 11.23 -7.59 -4.48
CA ASN A 39 10.30 -8.13 -3.50
C ASN A 39 11.04 -8.54 -2.23
N TYR A 40 11.49 -7.53 -1.46
CA TYR A 40 11.63 -7.67 -0.01
C TYR A 40 10.23 -7.95 0.56
N GLY A 41 9.82 -9.21 0.50
CA GLY A 41 8.61 -9.68 1.17
C GLY A 41 8.89 -9.96 2.64
N ASP A 42 7.85 -10.01 3.44
CA ASP A 42 7.96 -10.45 4.82
C ASP A 42 8.31 -11.93 4.89
N PRO A 43 9.13 -12.36 5.88
CA PRO A 43 9.44 -13.76 6.06
C PRO A 43 8.15 -14.53 6.32
N VAL A 44 8.04 -15.70 5.70
CA VAL A 44 6.82 -16.52 5.73
C VAL A 44 7.09 -17.90 6.31
N CYS A 45 6.08 -18.45 6.98
CA CYS A 45 6.13 -19.81 7.50
C CYS A 45 5.62 -20.81 6.44
N GLY A 46 6.40 -21.84 6.12
CA GLY A 46 5.96 -22.96 5.32
C GLY A 46 5.21 -24.00 6.15
N THR A 47 4.40 -24.83 5.48
CA THR A 47 3.72 -25.99 6.10
C THR A 47 4.69 -27.07 6.60
N ASP A 48 5.96 -26.99 6.21
CA ASP A 48 7.09 -27.79 6.70
C ASP A 48 7.70 -27.27 8.01
N GLY A 49 7.13 -26.21 8.59
CA GLY A 49 7.67 -25.56 9.79
C GLY A 49 8.97 -24.80 9.54
N ILE A 50 9.33 -24.54 8.27
CA ILE A 50 10.51 -23.79 7.87
C ILE A 50 10.10 -22.34 7.55
N ILE A 51 10.87 -21.39 8.07
CA ILE A 51 10.74 -19.98 7.71
C ILE A 51 11.46 -19.74 6.39
N TYR A 52 10.80 -19.05 5.46
CA TYR A 52 11.37 -18.64 4.17
C TYR A 52 11.53 -17.11 4.14
N PRO A 53 12.55 -16.56 3.45
CA PRO A 53 12.81 -15.12 3.47
C PRO A 53 11.67 -14.29 2.89
N ASN A 54 10.95 -14.84 1.92
CA ASN A 54 9.74 -14.27 1.34
C ASN A 54 8.93 -15.37 0.63
N ILE A 55 7.71 -15.02 0.20
CA ILE A 55 6.80 -15.95 -0.48
C ILE A 55 7.35 -16.51 -1.81
N CYS A 56 8.20 -15.76 -2.53
CA CYS A 56 8.81 -16.24 -3.76
C CYS A 56 9.84 -17.33 -3.47
N GLU A 57 10.70 -17.11 -2.48
CA GLU A 57 11.71 -18.08 -2.04
C GLU A 57 11.06 -19.35 -1.49
N LEU A 58 9.91 -19.25 -0.80
CA LEU A 58 9.09 -20.41 -0.46
C LEU A 58 8.71 -21.17 -1.71
N ARG A 59 8.00 -20.53 -2.65
CA ARG A 59 7.53 -21.18 -3.89
C ARG A 59 8.66 -21.79 -4.71
N LYS A 60 9.84 -21.15 -4.74
CA LYS A 60 11.03 -21.63 -5.45
C LYS A 60 11.61 -22.89 -4.81
N LYS A 61 11.87 -22.88 -3.50
CA LYS A 61 12.53 -23.99 -2.78
C LYS A 61 11.60 -25.16 -2.46
N ALA A 62 10.31 -24.86 -2.27
CA ALA A 62 9.24 -25.83 -2.04
C ALA A 62 8.63 -26.40 -3.33
N CYS A 63 9.07 -25.90 -4.50
CA CYS A 63 8.62 -26.38 -5.80
C CYS A 63 8.68 -27.91 -5.88
N GLY A 64 7.56 -28.55 -6.23
CA GLY A 64 7.46 -30.00 -6.37
C GLY A 64 7.49 -30.80 -5.07
N LYS A 65 7.63 -30.15 -3.90
CA LYS A 65 7.72 -30.81 -2.58
C LYS A 65 6.43 -30.75 -1.76
N GLY A 66 5.35 -30.19 -2.33
CA GLY A 66 4.04 -30.08 -1.66
C GLY A 66 3.96 -29.06 -0.51
N VAL A 67 5.05 -28.36 -0.21
CA VAL A 67 5.10 -27.34 0.85
C VAL A 67 4.44 -26.04 0.38
N LYS A 68 3.52 -25.51 1.19
CA LYS A 68 2.75 -24.29 0.91
C LYS A 68 2.96 -23.26 2.03
N LEU A 69 2.43 -22.06 1.84
CA LEU A 69 2.34 -21.07 2.91
C LEU A 69 1.43 -21.61 4.02
N SER A 70 1.94 -21.66 5.25
CA SER A 70 1.16 -22.07 6.41
C SER A 70 0.12 -21.01 6.77
N PRO A 71 -1.16 -21.40 6.98
CA PRO A 71 -2.17 -20.48 7.52
C PRO A 71 -1.99 -20.22 9.01
N ASP A 72 -1.27 -21.09 9.74
CA ASP A 72 -0.98 -20.93 11.16
C ASP A 72 0.50 -20.52 11.35
N PRO A 73 0.78 -19.29 11.83
CA PRO A 73 2.13 -18.83 12.14
C PRO A 73 2.81 -19.64 13.24
N LYS A 74 2.04 -20.31 14.11
CA LYS A 74 2.55 -21.06 15.25
C LYS A 74 3.33 -22.32 14.84
N LEU A 75 3.15 -22.80 13.61
CA LEU A 75 3.91 -23.93 13.05
C LEU A 75 5.41 -23.66 12.95
N CYS A 76 5.81 -22.39 12.86
CA CYS A 76 7.21 -21.99 12.82
C CYS A 76 7.70 -21.51 14.19
N MET A 77 7.27 -22.16 15.26
CA MET A 77 7.76 -21.92 16.62
C MET A 77 8.48 -23.16 17.13
N ARG A 78 9.46 -22.97 18.01
CA ARG A 78 10.19 -24.08 18.63
C ARG A 78 9.27 -24.98 19.46
N SER A 79 8.22 -24.41 20.05
CA SER A 79 7.21 -25.14 20.83
C SER A 79 6.41 -26.16 20.01
N THR A 80 6.35 -25.99 18.68
CA THR A 80 5.61 -26.88 17.76
C THR A 80 6.53 -27.80 16.96
N GLY A 81 7.83 -27.84 17.28
CA GLY A 81 8.81 -28.72 16.65
C GLY A 81 9.62 -28.10 15.51
N SER A 82 9.49 -26.80 15.25
CA SER A 82 10.37 -26.11 14.30
C SER A 82 11.81 -26.02 14.83
N LYS A 83 12.80 -26.27 13.95
CA LYS A 83 14.22 -26.20 14.29
C LYS A 83 14.77 -24.78 14.41
N CYS A 84 14.06 -23.76 13.89
CA CYS A 84 14.52 -22.37 13.87
C CYS A 84 15.92 -22.15 13.24
N GLU A 85 16.34 -23.02 12.33
CA GLU A 85 17.67 -23.00 11.67
C GLU A 85 17.64 -22.21 10.35
N HIS A 86 17.12 -20.98 10.40
CA HIS A 86 16.99 -20.18 9.18
C HIS A 86 18.29 -19.42 8.84
N LYS A 87 18.69 -19.44 7.56
CA LYS A 87 19.84 -18.69 7.05
C LYS A 87 19.37 -17.35 6.50
N CYS A 88 19.70 -16.27 7.20
CA CYS A 88 19.37 -14.91 6.80
C CYS A 88 20.50 -14.26 5.99
N GLY A 89 20.12 -13.30 5.13
CA GLY A 89 21.08 -12.43 4.45
C GLY A 89 21.68 -11.37 5.39
N ASN A 90 22.70 -10.66 4.91
CA ASN A 90 23.41 -9.60 5.64
C ASN A 90 22.86 -8.19 5.37
N GLU A 91 21.61 -8.11 4.95
CA GLU A 91 20.93 -6.85 4.63
C GLU A 91 20.74 -6.03 5.90
N LYS A 92 21.15 -4.76 5.87
CA LYS A 92 21.10 -3.84 7.03
C LYS A 92 19.79 -3.08 7.05
N ASP A 93 18.72 -3.77 7.43
CA ASP A 93 17.37 -3.21 7.54
C ASP A 93 16.82 -3.47 8.95
N SER A 94 17.42 -2.78 9.91
CA SER A 94 17.24 -3.06 11.33
C SER A 94 15.79 -2.99 11.79
N VAL A 95 15.42 -3.87 12.72
CA VAL A 95 14.11 -3.90 13.37
C VAL A 95 14.24 -4.08 14.88
N CYS A 96 13.25 -3.59 15.64
CA CYS A 96 13.22 -3.71 17.09
C CYS A 96 12.29 -4.85 17.51
N GLY A 97 12.79 -5.77 18.33
CA GLY A 97 11.97 -6.80 18.97
C GLY A 97 11.32 -6.30 20.27
N THR A 98 10.28 -7.00 20.73
CA THR A 98 9.65 -6.74 22.04
C THR A 98 10.56 -7.01 23.23
N ASP A 99 11.68 -7.67 23.00
CA ASP A 99 12.77 -7.85 23.96
C ASP A 99 13.71 -6.63 24.07
N GLY A 100 13.42 -5.56 23.33
CA GLY A 100 14.24 -4.35 23.30
C GLY A 100 15.57 -4.51 22.55
N ARG A 101 15.75 -5.62 21.81
CA ARG A 101 16.97 -5.87 21.04
C ARG A 101 16.79 -5.45 19.58
N THR A 102 17.82 -4.80 19.04
CA THR A 102 17.87 -4.46 17.62
C THR A 102 18.38 -5.66 16.83
N TYR A 103 17.56 -6.12 15.88
CA TYR A 103 17.90 -7.18 14.93
C TYR A 103 18.35 -6.59 13.61
N LEU A 104 19.33 -7.24 12.96
CA LEU A 104 19.92 -6.76 11.70
C LEU A 104 18.88 -6.58 10.58
N ASN A 105 17.92 -7.50 10.51
CA ASN A 105 16.81 -7.49 9.58
C ASN A 105 15.62 -8.32 10.11
N ARG A 106 14.46 -8.19 9.45
CA ARG A 106 13.22 -8.94 9.79
C ARG A 106 13.43 -10.46 9.82
N CYS A 107 14.30 -10.97 8.96
CA CYS A 107 14.63 -12.39 8.92
C CYS A 107 15.28 -12.86 10.23
N MET A 108 16.29 -12.13 10.72
CA MET A 108 16.95 -12.44 11.99
C MET A 108 15.99 -12.34 13.18
N LEU A 109 15.10 -11.34 13.19
CA LEU A 109 14.05 -11.25 14.21
C LEU A 109 13.14 -12.48 14.17
N GLN A 110 12.70 -12.93 12.98
CA GLN A 110 11.82 -14.09 12.84
C GLN A 110 12.44 -15.38 13.40
N VAL A 111 13.76 -15.51 13.34
CA VAL A 111 14.47 -16.63 13.98
C VAL A 111 14.32 -16.59 15.49
N GLU A 112 14.45 -15.42 16.11
CA GLU A 112 14.25 -15.27 17.56
C GLU A 112 12.78 -15.38 17.97
N ILE A 113 11.84 -14.92 17.13
CA ILE A 113 10.41 -15.19 17.29
C ILE A 113 10.18 -16.71 17.35
N CYS A 114 10.79 -17.47 16.45
CA CYS A 114 10.70 -18.94 16.46
C CYS A 114 11.28 -19.55 17.75
N ARG A 115 12.44 -19.06 18.22
CA ARG A 115 13.18 -19.66 19.34
C ARG A 115 12.56 -19.38 20.71
N ILE A 116 12.24 -18.12 20.96
CA ILE A 116 11.92 -17.58 22.29
C ILE A 116 10.49 -17.04 22.34
N GLY A 117 9.82 -16.83 21.20
CA GLY A 117 8.43 -16.37 21.16
C GLY A 117 8.26 -14.86 21.37
N ILE A 118 9.28 -14.06 21.04
CA ILE A 118 9.16 -12.59 21.01
C ILE A 118 8.32 -12.13 19.81
N SER A 119 8.10 -10.82 19.64
CA SER A 119 7.45 -10.27 18.45
C SER A 119 8.13 -9.00 17.95
N LEU A 120 7.73 -8.52 16.77
CA LEU A 120 8.18 -7.23 16.24
C LEU A 120 7.54 -6.10 17.04
N SER A 121 8.36 -5.24 17.65
CA SER A 121 7.90 -4.01 18.30
C SER A 121 7.66 -2.91 17.26
N HIS A 122 8.72 -2.49 16.55
CA HIS A 122 8.62 -1.49 15.49
C HIS A 122 9.73 -1.63 14.45
N LEU A 123 9.54 -0.98 13.29
CA LEU A 123 10.57 -0.87 12.26
C LEU A 123 11.70 0.05 12.74
N GLY A 124 12.94 -0.20 12.31
CA GLY A 124 14.11 0.55 12.75
C GLY A 124 14.79 -0.05 13.98
N PRO A 125 15.95 0.50 14.38
CA PRO A 125 16.65 0.06 15.58
C PRO A 125 15.85 0.42 16.83
N CYS A 126 15.97 -0.38 17.90
CA CYS A 126 15.44 0.00 19.19
C CYS A 126 16.15 1.27 19.68
N ASN A 127 15.40 2.20 20.26
CA ASN A 127 15.99 3.27 21.05
C ASN A 127 16.53 2.67 22.36
N ASN A 128 17.64 3.21 22.86
CA ASN A 128 18.22 2.75 24.12
C ASN A 128 17.33 3.22 25.29
N ILE A 129 16.58 2.30 25.90
CA ILE A 129 15.57 2.56 26.94
C ILE A 129 16.21 3.03 28.27
N SER A 130 17.54 3.16 28.37
CA SER A 130 18.18 3.91 29.47
C SER A 130 17.87 5.42 29.44
N ALA A 131 17.26 5.95 28.37
CA ALA A 131 16.81 7.33 28.26
C ALA A 131 15.31 7.49 28.58
N HIS A 132 14.89 7.09 29.78
CA HIS A 132 13.52 7.28 30.32
C HIS A 132 13.08 8.76 30.50
N ARG A 133 13.76 9.70 29.83
CA ARG A 133 13.30 11.05 29.50
C ARG A 133 13.84 11.40 28.12
N GLU A 134 13.21 10.92 27.06
CA GLU A 134 13.31 11.65 25.80
C GLU A 134 12.69 13.02 26.07
N ASN A 135 13.53 14.03 26.32
CA ASN A 135 13.08 15.41 26.35
C ASN A 135 12.47 15.69 24.97
N CYS A 136 11.14 15.76 24.91
CA CYS A 136 10.43 16.17 23.72
C CYS A 136 11.06 17.48 23.23
N PRO A 137 11.47 17.57 21.96
CA PRO A 137 11.82 18.87 21.40
C PRO A 137 10.65 19.81 21.63
N ILE A 138 10.90 21.05 22.05
CA ILE A 138 9.87 22.09 22.15
C ILE A 138 9.76 22.82 20.81
N ASP A 139 10.87 22.95 20.10
CA ASP A 139 10.96 23.59 18.79
C ASP A 139 12.14 23.04 17.97
N CYS A 140 12.09 23.26 16.65
CA CYS A 140 13.02 22.77 15.65
C CYS A 140 13.69 23.86 14.80
N LEU A 141 13.66 25.14 15.21
CA LEU A 141 14.24 26.25 14.42
C LEU A 141 15.75 26.07 14.15
N GLN A 142 16.48 25.50 15.11
CA GLN A 142 17.93 25.26 15.00
C GLN A 142 18.29 23.82 14.61
N ALA A 143 17.29 22.99 14.28
CA ALA A 143 17.55 21.58 13.99
C ALA A 143 18.26 21.40 12.63
N PRO A 144 19.21 20.46 12.53
CA PRO A 144 19.79 20.07 11.25
C PRO A 144 18.70 19.68 10.24
N GLN A 145 18.78 20.27 9.04
CA GLN A 145 17.87 19.92 7.94
C GLN A 145 18.39 18.66 7.24
N ASP A 146 18.25 17.51 7.89
CA ASP A 146 18.60 16.18 7.35
C ASP A 146 17.73 15.78 6.13
N GLY A 147 16.79 16.64 5.76
CA GLY A 147 15.76 16.38 4.77
C GLY A 147 14.71 15.39 5.27
N PRO A 148 13.81 14.95 4.38
CA PRO A 148 12.68 14.11 4.77
C PRO A 148 13.13 12.78 5.35
N VAL A 149 12.60 12.44 6.52
CA VAL A 149 12.86 11.19 7.25
C VAL A 149 11.62 10.32 7.29
N CYS A 150 11.82 9.00 7.29
CA CYS A 150 10.76 8.01 7.44
C CYS A 150 10.70 7.59 8.90
N GLY A 151 9.53 7.68 9.54
CA GLY A 151 9.28 7.18 10.88
C GLY A 151 8.98 5.68 10.89
N SER A 152 9.03 5.06 12.07
CA SER A 152 8.67 3.65 12.27
C SER A 152 7.17 3.40 12.18
N ASP A 153 6.38 4.47 12.24
CA ASP A 153 4.95 4.53 11.98
C ASP A 153 4.59 4.62 10.48
N GLY A 154 5.60 4.65 9.60
CA GLY A 154 5.40 4.71 8.15
C GLY A 154 5.11 6.12 7.62
N ASN A 155 5.15 7.14 8.48
CA ASN A 155 4.97 8.53 8.10
C ASN A 155 6.29 9.20 7.71
N VAL A 156 6.18 10.27 6.91
CA VAL A 156 7.34 11.05 6.50
C VAL A 156 7.29 12.43 7.12
N TYR A 157 8.39 12.79 7.77
CA TYR A 157 8.55 14.05 8.46
C TYR A 157 9.60 14.90 7.75
N LYS A 158 9.47 16.23 7.86
CA LYS A 158 10.39 17.17 7.18
C LYS A 158 11.85 16.94 7.55
N ASN A 159 12.10 16.63 8.82
CA ASN A 159 13.42 16.33 9.38
C ASN A 159 13.28 15.51 10.69
N THR A 160 14.41 15.07 11.24
CA THR A 160 14.47 14.25 12.46
C THR A 160 13.85 14.96 13.68
N CYS A 161 14.02 16.28 13.81
CA CYS A 161 13.46 17.03 14.93
C CYS A 161 11.93 17.09 14.86
N GLN A 162 11.38 17.40 13.69
CA GLN A 162 9.92 17.46 13.50
C GLN A 162 9.26 16.11 13.73
N MET A 163 9.92 15.01 13.37
CA MET A 163 9.46 13.67 13.74
C MET A 163 9.34 13.56 15.25
N LYS A 164 10.45 13.74 15.99
CA LYS A 164 10.48 13.63 17.45
C LYS A 164 9.51 14.57 18.16
N LEU A 165 9.34 15.79 17.65
CA LEU A 165 8.40 16.79 18.17
C LEU A 165 6.95 16.30 18.06
N LEU A 166 6.55 15.80 16.88
CA LEU A 166 5.16 15.40 16.62
C LEU A 166 4.80 14.02 17.21
N THR A 167 5.79 13.15 17.38
CA THR A 167 5.60 11.77 17.86
C THR A 167 6.12 11.56 19.27
N CYS A 168 6.27 12.63 20.04
CA CYS A 168 6.85 12.51 21.37
C CYS A 168 5.98 11.60 22.26
N GLY A 169 6.62 10.71 23.00
CA GLY A 169 5.92 9.71 23.83
C GLY A 169 5.31 8.53 23.06
N GLN A 170 5.32 8.56 21.72
CA GLN A 170 4.78 7.47 20.88
C GLN A 170 5.84 6.43 20.48
N GLY A 171 7.13 6.66 20.82
CA GLY A 171 8.21 5.72 20.51
C GLY A 171 8.55 5.60 19.02
N VAL A 172 8.20 6.61 18.21
CA VAL A 172 8.49 6.60 16.77
C VAL A 172 9.97 6.90 16.53
N VAL A 173 10.65 6.01 15.80
CA VAL A 173 12.07 6.12 15.47
C VAL A 173 12.28 6.32 13.98
N ARG A 174 13.45 6.85 13.60
CA ARG A 174 13.81 6.98 12.19
C ARG A 174 14.11 5.60 11.59
N THR A 175 13.55 5.33 10.42
CA THR A 175 13.72 4.08 9.67
C THR A 175 14.20 4.31 8.24
N ASN A 176 14.38 3.22 7.49
CA ASN A 176 14.76 3.28 6.08
C ASN A 176 13.62 3.90 5.25
N LYS A 177 13.94 4.86 4.37
CA LYS A 177 13.00 5.56 3.48
C LYS A 177 12.12 4.61 2.64
N LYS A 178 12.59 3.39 2.38
CA LYS A 178 11.78 2.38 1.65
C LYS A 178 10.49 1.98 2.36
N TYR A 179 10.42 2.13 3.68
CA TYR A 179 9.23 1.78 4.48
C TYR A 179 8.10 2.80 4.39
N CYS A 180 8.42 4.01 3.92
CA CYS A 180 7.42 5.06 3.75
C CYS A 180 7.05 5.23 2.27
N GLN A 181 5.76 5.22 1.97
CA GLN A 181 5.26 5.30 0.59
C GLN A 181 5.75 6.54 -0.17
N THR A 182 5.85 7.68 0.50
CA THR A 182 6.21 8.96 -0.12
C THR A 182 7.72 9.18 -0.25
N THR A 183 8.55 8.35 0.38
CA THR A 183 10.03 8.41 0.21
C THR A 183 10.62 7.23 -0.54
N ARG A 184 9.91 6.10 -0.64
CA ARG A 184 10.31 4.95 -1.46
C ARG A 184 10.55 5.30 -2.93
N HIS A 185 9.75 6.22 -3.49
CA HIS A 185 9.71 6.52 -4.93
C HIS A 185 10.44 7.82 -5.32
N CYS A 186 11.20 8.41 -4.39
CA CYS A 186 11.92 9.67 -4.61
C CYS A 186 12.86 9.64 -5.83
N ARG A 187 13.46 8.48 -6.12
CA ARG A 187 14.43 8.29 -7.22
C ARG A 187 13.93 7.31 -8.28
N GLU A 188 12.62 7.05 -8.31
CA GLU A 188 12.04 6.10 -9.27
C GLU A 188 11.94 6.72 -10.67
N SER A 189 12.35 5.96 -11.69
CA SER A 189 12.22 6.37 -13.09
C SER A 189 10.84 6.00 -13.62
N CYS A 190 9.97 6.99 -13.76
CA CYS A 190 8.58 6.77 -14.17
C CYS A 190 8.42 6.58 -15.68
N TRP A 191 7.78 5.48 -16.07
CA TRP A 191 7.33 5.28 -17.45
C TRP A 191 6.29 6.31 -17.89
N ARG A 192 6.19 6.53 -19.21
CA ARG A 192 5.20 7.42 -19.84
C ARG A 192 3.86 6.70 -20.02
N ASN A 193 3.23 6.29 -18.92
CA ASN A 193 1.84 5.86 -18.92
C ASN A 193 0.94 7.02 -18.46
N ALA A 194 -0.08 7.37 -19.25
CA ALA A 194 -1.02 8.45 -18.94
C ALA A 194 -2.24 7.88 -18.21
N ARG A 195 -2.15 7.81 -16.87
CA ARG A 195 -3.26 7.45 -15.98
C ARG A 195 -3.33 8.52 -14.89
N PRO A 196 -3.98 9.66 -15.17
CA PRO A 196 -3.88 10.82 -14.30
C PRO A 196 -4.43 10.50 -12.91
N VAL A 197 -3.81 11.11 -11.88
CA VAL A 197 -4.22 10.98 -10.48
C VAL A 197 -4.31 12.35 -9.83
N CYS A 198 -5.24 12.51 -8.88
CA CYS A 198 -5.35 13.68 -8.05
C CYS A 198 -4.56 13.45 -6.75
N GLY A 199 -3.63 14.34 -6.43
CA GLY A 199 -2.93 14.32 -5.15
C GLY A 199 -3.71 15.05 -4.06
N SER A 200 -3.49 14.68 -2.80
CA SER A 200 -4.05 15.37 -1.63
C SER A 200 -3.60 16.85 -1.51
N ASP A 201 -2.64 17.28 -2.32
CA ASP A 201 -2.24 18.67 -2.49
C ASP A 201 -3.13 19.44 -3.49
N GLY A 202 -4.19 18.81 -3.99
CA GLY A 202 -5.13 19.38 -4.96
C GLY A 202 -4.56 19.49 -6.38
N LYS A 203 -3.45 18.82 -6.67
CA LYS A 203 -2.80 18.85 -7.99
C LYS A 203 -3.02 17.56 -8.77
N MET A 204 -3.17 17.71 -10.08
CA MET A 204 -3.23 16.60 -11.02
C MET A 204 -1.82 16.17 -11.43
N TYR A 205 -1.59 14.87 -11.45
CA TYR A 205 -0.34 14.25 -11.88
C TYR A 205 -0.59 13.33 -13.05
N ALA A 206 0.35 13.24 -13.99
CA ALA A 206 0.23 12.40 -15.18
C ALA A 206 0.03 10.90 -14.86
N ASN A 207 0.63 10.44 -13.77
CA ASN A 207 0.44 9.11 -13.20
C ASN A 207 0.86 9.03 -11.73
N VAL A 208 0.49 7.92 -11.06
CA VAL A 208 0.83 7.62 -9.66
C VAL A 208 2.34 7.73 -9.40
N CYS A 209 3.17 7.22 -10.32
CA CYS A 209 4.63 7.29 -10.15
C CYS A 209 5.13 8.74 -10.13
N ARG A 210 4.67 9.57 -11.08
CA ARG A 210 5.03 11.00 -11.17
C ARG A 210 4.53 11.78 -9.96
N MET A 211 3.35 11.45 -9.43
CA MET A 211 2.86 12.02 -8.17
C MET A 211 3.82 11.73 -7.01
N LYS A 212 4.20 10.46 -6.83
CA LYS A 212 5.06 10.03 -5.73
C LYS A 212 6.49 10.57 -5.88
N SER A 213 7.04 10.55 -7.08
CA SER A 213 8.38 11.08 -7.38
C SER A 213 8.47 12.60 -7.14
N LYS A 214 7.49 13.39 -7.61
CA LYS A 214 7.47 14.86 -7.40
C LYS A 214 7.23 15.26 -5.94
N ASN A 215 6.52 14.42 -5.19
CA ASN A 215 6.22 14.66 -3.78
C ASN A 215 7.12 13.85 -2.84
N CYS A 216 8.36 13.58 -3.29
CA CYS A 216 9.39 13.00 -2.44
C CYS A 216 9.47 13.75 -1.11
N GLY A 217 9.33 13.03 0.00
CA GLY A 217 9.46 13.64 1.31
C GLY A 217 8.26 14.46 1.78
N LYS A 218 7.22 14.57 0.96
CA LYS A 218 5.98 15.28 1.28
C LYS A 218 4.89 14.26 1.53
N HIS A 219 3.99 14.59 2.44
CA HIS A 219 2.85 13.74 2.76
C HIS A 219 1.72 13.97 1.75
N VAL A 220 1.92 13.51 0.50
CA VAL A 220 0.93 13.57 -0.59
C VAL A 220 0.53 12.17 -1.00
N PHE A 221 -0.78 11.89 -0.95
CA PHE A 221 -1.37 10.62 -1.33
C PHE A 221 -2.43 10.81 -2.41
N GLU A 222 -2.84 9.72 -3.05
CA GLU A 222 -3.88 9.75 -4.07
C GLU A 222 -5.25 9.97 -3.42
N VAL A 223 -6.01 10.92 -3.95
CA VAL A 223 -7.37 11.24 -3.53
C VAL A 223 -8.32 11.14 -4.73
N PRO A 224 -9.64 11.02 -4.51
CA PRO A 224 -10.62 10.99 -5.60
C PRO A 224 -10.47 12.15 -6.59
N MET A 225 -10.70 11.87 -7.87
CA MET A 225 -10.45 12.84 -8.95
C MET A 225 -11.26 14.14 -8.80
N ALA A 226 -12.44 14.03 -8.20
CA ALA A 226 -13.34 15.14 -7.90
C ALA A 226 -12.66 16.29 -7.13
N PHE A 227 -11.67 15.99 -6.28
CA PHE A 227 -10.94 17.01 -5.52
C PHE A 227 -10.13 17.94 -6.43
N CYS A 228 -9.65 17.45 -7.59
CA CYS A 228 -8.88 18.24 -8.54
C CYS A 228 -9.70 18.73 -9.73
N THR A 229 -10.75 18.00 -10.15
CA THR A 229 -11.55 18.35 -11.33
C THR A 229 -12.60 19.43 -11.06
N SER A 230 -12.79 19.83 -9.81
CA SER A 230 -13.69 20.91 -9.41
C SER A 230 -13.32 22.31 -9.96
N GLN A 231 -12.21 22.43 -10.70
CA GLN A 231 -11.73 23.67 -11.32
C GLN A 231 -12.16 23.89 -12.78
N GLU A 232 -12.71 22.90 -13.49
CA GLU A 232 -13.29 23.14 -14.82
C GLU A 232 -14.74 23.64 -14.70
N ARG A 233 -14.90 24.92 -14.32
CA ARG A 233 -16.17 25.65 -14.48
C ARG A 233 -16.48 25.84 -15.95
N THR A 234 -16.85 24.77 -16.65
CA THR A 234 -17.49 24.85 -17.97
C THR A 234 -18.99 24.69 -17.78
N PRO A 235 -19.83 25.56 -18.39
CA PRO A 235 -21.27 25.63 -18.12
C PRO A 235 -22.08 24.40 -18.58
N HIS A 236 -21.43 23.37 -19.16
CA HIS A 236 -22.08 22.19 -19.71
C HIS A 236 -21.48 20.84 -19.30
N SER A 237 -20.53 20.80 -18.35
CA SER A 237 -20.05 19.52 -17.80
C SER A 237 -20.76 19.17 -16.50
N THR A 238 -21.02 17.89 -16.29
CA THR A 238 -21.69 17.35 -15.10
C THR A 238 -20.92 17.78 -13.85
N VAL A 239 -21.52 18.62 -13.00
CA VAL A 239 -20.87 19.17 -11.81
C VAL A 239 -20.41 18.03 -10.92
N CYS A 240 -19.09 17.94 -10.73
CA CYS A 240 -18.48 16.99 -9.81
C CYS A 240 -18.67 17.48 -8.36
N PRO A 241 -19.36 16.73 -7.49
CA PRO A 241 -19.46 17.11 -6.08
C PRO A 241 -18.05 17.07 -5.46
N THR A 242 -17.71 18.04 -4.61
CA THR A 242 -16.43 18.05 -3.86
C THR A 242 -16.56 17.46 -2.46
N SER A 243 -17.78 17.33 -1.96
CA SER A 243 -18.11 16.71 -0.68
C SER A 243 -19.56 16.25 -0.67
N CYS A 244 -19.85 15.17 0.05
CA CYS A 244 -21.19 14.61 0.22
C CYS A 244 -21.74 14.80 1.65
N GLY A 245 -21.16 15.71 2.44
CA GLY A 245 -21.44 15.86 3.87
C GLY A 245 -22.88 16.24 4.25
N ASN A 246 -23.70 16.67 3.29
CA ASN A 246 -25.07 17.12 3.50
C ASN A 246 -26.14 16.14 2.97
N GLU A 247 -25.75 14.99 2.41
CA GLU A 247 -26.70 14.01 1.89
C GLU A 247 -27.11 12.97 2.95
N ILE A 248 -28.36 12.53 2.88
CA ILE A 248 -28.90 11.43 3.70
C ILE A 248 -28.13 10.14 3.37
N GLU A 249 -27.68 9.41 4.40
CA GLU A 249 -27.01 8.11 4.25
C GLU A 249 -27.97 7.05 3.70
N LYS A 250 -28.07 6.98 2.37
CA LYS A 250 -28.83 5.97 1.64
C LYS A 250 -27.86 5.05 0.88
N PRO A 251 -27.53 3.88 1.44
CA PRO A 251 -26.50 3.02 0.87
C PRO A 251 -26.88 2.58 -0.55
N THR A 252 -25.92 2.69 -1.48
CA THR A 252 -26.12 2.44 -2.90
C THR A 252 -25.16 1.35 -3.38
N CYS A 253 -25.68 0.36 -4.10
CA CYS A 253 -24.88 -0.72 -4.69
C CYS A 253 -24.36 -0.31 -6.07
N GLY A 254 -23.05 -0.40 -6.26
CA GLY A 254 -22.37 -0.15 -7.54
C GLY A 254 -22.27 -1.38 -8.42
N SER A 255 -22.13 -1.17 -9.73
CA SER A 255 -21.89 -2.22 -10.72
C SER A 255 -20.56 -2.97 -10.54
N ASP A 256 -19.65 -2.41 -9.74
CA ASP A 256 -18.40 -3.02 -9.30
C ASP A 256 -18.55 -3.92 -8.05
N GLY A 257 -19.78 -4.04 -7.54
CA GLY A 257 -20.10 -4.86 -6.38
C GLY A 257 -19.64 -4.23 -5.05
N TYR A 258 -19.38 -2.93 -5.02
CA TYR A 258 -19.14 -2.17 -3.78
C TYR A 258 -20.41 -1.45 -3.32
N VAL A 259 -20.46 -1.11 -2.03
CA VAL A 259 -21.56 -0.40 -1.38
C VAL A 259 -21.07 0.98 -0.96
N TYR A 260 -21.66 2.01 -1.55
CA TYR A 260 -21.40 3.41 -1.23
C TYR A 260 -22.41 3.92 -0.20
N GLN A 261 -22.04 4.95 0.57
CA GLN A 261 -22.89 5.60 1.59
C GLN A 261 -24.06 6.37 0.97
N SER A 262 -23.87 6.98 -0.21
CA SER A 262 -24.92 7.70 -0.93
C SER A 262 -24.69 7.68 -2.45
N GLU A 263 -25.68 8.16 -3.19
CA GLU A 263 -25.55 8.37 -4.63
C GLU A 263 -24.50 9.45 -4.97
N CYS A 264 -24.30 10.47 -4.13
CA CYS A 264 -23.20 11.43 -4.29
C CYS A 264 -21.84 10.75 -4.26
N GLU A 265 -21.60 9.78 -3.37
CA GLU A 265 -20.32 9.09 -3.31
C GLU A 265 -20.04 8.28 -4.59
N LEU A 266 -21.08 7.66 -5.17
CA LEU A 266 -20.97 6.97 -6.46
C LEU A 266 -20.71 7.97 -7.62
N LYS A 267 -21.32 9.16 -7.59
CA LYS A 267 -21.05 10.24 -8.55
C LYS A 267 -19.62 10.79 -8.39
N LEU A 268 -19.16 10.96 -7.16
CA LEU A 268 -17.80 11.40 -6.80
C LEU A 268 -16.74 10.47 -7.39
N LEU A 269 -16.96 9.15 -7.28
CA LEU A 269 -16.06 8.16 -7.86
C LEU A 269 -15.96 8.27 -9.39
N ASN A 270 -17.10 8.57 -10.04
CA ASN A 270 -17.18 8.69 -11.49
C ASN A 270 -16.63 10.00 -12.06
N CYS A 271 -16.10 10.87 -11.20
CA CYS A 271 -15.52 12.15 -11.64
C CYS A 271 -14.22 11.98 -12.42
N GLY A 272 -14.04 12.88 -13.39
CA GLY A 272 -12.90 12.89 -14.31
C GLY A 272 -13.08 12.01 -15.55
N LYS A 273 -12.04 11.98 -16.40
CA LYS A 273 -12.01 11.18 -17.64
C LYS A 273 -11.58 9.74 -17.34
N ALA A 274 -12.36 9.02 -16.53
CA ALA A 274 -12.14 7.62 -16.26
C ALA A 274 -12.82 6.74 -17.35
N ASN A 275 -12.09 5.75 -17.86
CA ASN A 275 -12.59 4.81 -18.87
C ASN A 275 -13.62 3.79 -18.33
N LYS A 276 -13.76 3.69 -17.00
CA LYS A 276 -14.72 2.78 -16.35
C LYS A 276 -15.55 3.58 -15.34
N LYS A 277 -16.82 3.79 -15.67
CA LYS A 277 -17.80 4.41 -14.77
C LYS A 277 -18.59 3.31 -14.05
N VAL A 278 -18.77 3.48 -12.76
CA VAL A 278 -19.59 2.60 -11.92
C VAL A 278 -21.04 3.09 -11.96
N SER A 279 -21.97 2.22 -12.33
CA SER A 279 -23.40 2.56 -12.35
C SER A 279 -24.10 1.98 -11.13
N ARG A 280 -25.22 2.58 -10.73
CA ARG A 280 -26.08 2.01 -9.69
C ARG A 280 -26.70 0.71 -10.21
N VAL A 281 -26.65 -0.33 -9.40
CA VAL A 281 -27.33 -1.61 -9.65
C VAL A 281 -28.28 -1.95 -8.51
N ASP A 282 -29.10 -2.98 -8.71
CA ASP A 282 -30.00 -3.47 -7.68
C ASP A 282 -29.24 -3.87 -6.39
N PHE A 283 -29.78 -3.47 -5.25
CA PHE A 283 -29.12 -3.61 -3.95
C PHE A 283 -28.96 -5.08 -3.51
N GLU A 284 -29.79 -5.99 -4.00
CA GLU A 284 -29.71 -7.42 -3.70
C GLU A 284 -28.36 -8.01 -4.11
N LYS A 285 -27.72 -7.48 -5.17
CA LYS A 285 -26.38 -7.92 -5.60
C LYS A 285 -25.30 -7.67 -4.56
N CYS A 286 -25.43 -6.61 -3.76
CA CYS A 286 -24.46 -6.24 -2.73
C CYS A 286 -24.83 -6.76 -1.33
N ARG A 287 -26.07 -7.22 -1.12
CA ARG A 287 -26.57 -7.73 0.17
C ARG A 287 -25.67 -8.77 0.85
N PRO A 288 -25.18 -9.83 0.18
CA PRO A 288 -24.31 -10.81 0.83
C PRO A 288 -22.96 -10.24 1.28
N LYS A 289 -22.43 -9.24 0.56
CA LYS A 289 -21.19 -8.54 0.93
C LYS A 289 -21.42 -7.62 2.12
N LEU A 290 -22.51 -6.85 2.10
CA LEU A 290 -22.92 -5.99 3.21
C LEU A 290 -23.05 -6.78 4.52
N SER A 291 -23.78 -7.89 4.50
CA SER A 291 -23.95 -8.77 5.67
C SER A 291 -22.65 -9.39 6.16
N ARG A 292 -21.66 -9.61 5.27
CA ARG A 292 -20.34 -10.11 5.67
C ARG A 292 -19.50 -9.02 6.34
N CYS A 293 -19.47 -7.82 5.77
CA CYS A 293 -18.66 -6.72 6.29
C CYS A 293 -19.18 -6.22 7.64
N GLN A 294 -20.51 -6.12 7.81
CA GLN A 294 -21.16 -5.64 9.05
C GLN A 294 -21.09 -6.62 10.23
N LYS A 295 -20.73 -7.89 9.99
CA LYS A 295 -20.50 -8.85 11.09
C LYS A 295 -19.27 -8.51 11.93
N THR A 296 -18.37 -7.67 11.40
CA THR A 296 -17.17 -7.24 12.10
C THR A 296 -17.54 -6.27 13.22
N LYS A 297 -17.32 -6.67 14.47
CA LYS A 297 -17.45 -5.78 15.63
C LYS A 297 -16.11 -5.10 15.88
N CYS A 298 -16.11 -3.77 15.91
CA CYS A 298 -14.90 -3.00 16.17
C CYS A 298 -14.84 -2.52 17.62
N PRO A 299 -13.65 -2.54 18.24
CA PRO A 299 -13.40 -1.83 19.50
C PRO A 299 -13.66 -0.32 19.36
N SER A 300 -13.89 0.35 20.48
CA SER A 300 -14.08 1.81 20.56
C SER A 300 -12.76 2.57 20.76
N ASP A 301 -11.63 1.92 20.53
CA ASP A 301 -10.30 2.53 20.66
C ASP A 301 -10.15 3.68 19.65
N MET A 302 -9.48 4.74 20.08
CA MET A 302 -9.30 5.98 19.33
C MET A 302 -7.90 6.03 18.71
N ASP A 303 -7.72 5.27 17.63
CA ASP A 303 -6.46 5.16 16.87
C ASP A 303 -6.67 5.63 15.42
N PRO A 304 -6.85 6.94 15.17
CA PRO A 304 -7.36 7.41 13.89
C PRO A 304 -6.45 7.04 12.72
N VAL A 305 -7.06 6.74 11.58
CA VAL A 305 -6.37 6.44 10.33
C VAL A 305 -7.04 7.16 9.16
N CYS A 306 -6.24 7.57 8.18
CA CYS A 306 -6.75 8.22 6.98
C CYS A 306 -6.90 7.20 5.86
N GLY A 307 -8.08 7.16 5.23
CA GLY A 307 -8.34 6.35 4.05
C GLY A 307 -7.93 7.04 2.74
N THR A 308 -7.79 6.27 1.67
CA THR A 308 -7.58 6.77 0.30
C THR A 308 -8.76 7.58 -0.25
N ASP A 309 -9.90 7.53 0.43
CA ASP A 309 -11.07 8.38 0.20
C ASP A 309 -10.96 9.77 0.86
N ALA A 310 -9.80 10.07 1.48
CA ALA A 310 -9.56 11.27 2.26
C ALA A 310 -10.50 11.43 3.48
N LYS A 311 -11.06 10.31 3.97
CA LYS A 311 -11.86 10.27 5.19
C LYS A 311 -11.05 9.72 6.35
N THR A 312 -11.16 10.38 7.50
CA THR A 312 -10.60 9.87 8.76
C THR A 312 -11.54 8.82 9.34
N TYR A 313 -10.99 7.65 9.66
CA TYR A 313 -11.65 6.57 10.38
C TYR A 313 -11.16 6.54 11.82
N THR A 314 -12.05 6.22 12.78
CA THR A 314 -11.72 6.28 14.21
C THR A 314 -10.62 5.31 14.61
N ASN A 315 -10.60 4.13 13.97
CA ASN A 315 -9.58 3.11 14.20
C ASN A 315 -9.35 2.22 12.97
N PRO A 316 -8.26 1.42 12.94
CA PRO A 316 -7.96 0.52 11.83
C PRO A 316 -9.07 -0.51 11.55
N CYS A 317 -9.83 -0.91 12.58
CA CYS A 317 -10.95 -1.83 12.41
C CYS A 317 -12.08 -1.19 11.58
N GLN A 318 -12.44 0.07 11.86
CA GLN A 318 -13.44 0.78 11.06
C GLN A 318 -13.00 0.97 9.60
N LEU A 319 -11.71 1.27 9.38
CA LEU A 319 -11.15 1.30 8.03
C LEU A 319 -11.26 -0.07 7.34
N SER A 320 -11.10 -1.18 8.06
CA SER A 320 -11.26 -2.53 7.51
C SER A 320 -12.69 -2.79 7.01
N ILE A 321 -13.70 -2.25 7.70
CA ILE A 321 -15.10 -2.34 7.28
C ILE A 321 -15.29 -1.53 5.98
N ALA A 322 -14.72 -0.33 5.89
CA ALA A 322 -14.76 0.48 4.68
C ALA A 322 -13.99 -0.17 3.51
N THR A 323 -12.87 -0.82 3.80
CA THR A 323 -12.12 -1.64 2.83
C THR A 323 -13.01 -2.75 2.27
N CYS A 324 -13.74 -3.45 3.15
CA CYS A 324 -14.66 -4.51 2.77
C CYS A 324 -15.84 -3.97 1.93
N LEU A 325 -16.44 -2.86 2.34
CA LEU A 325 -17.64 -2.30 1.70
C LEU A 325 -17.36 -1.57 0.39
N LYS A 326 -16.27 -0.79 0.31
CA LYS A 326 -15.98 0.13 -0.80
C LYS A 326 -14.56 0.08 -1.36
N GLY A 327 -13.70 -0.80 -0.83
CA GLY A 327 -12.33 -0.94 -1.32
C GLY A 327 -11.38 0.18 -0.92
N VAL A 328 -11.76 1.01 0.05
CA VAL A 328 -10.88 2.06 0.63
C VAL A 328 -9.64 1.41 1.22
N GLN A 329 -8.46 1.96 0.93
CA GLN A 329 -7.21 1.48 1.53
C GLN A 329 -6.70 2.49 2.55
N MET A 330 -5.79 2.07 3.43
CA MET A 330 -5.10 2.98 4.33
C MET A 330 -4.17 3.89 3.53
N ALA A 331 -4.36 5.20 3.63
CA ALA A 331 -3.42 6.17 3.10
C ALA A 331 -2.24 6.36 4.06
N HIS A 332 -2.54 6.65 5.34
CA HIS A 332 -1.56 6.82 6.41
C HIS A 332 -2.21 6.71 7.79
N ILE A 333 -1.38 6.63 8.83
CA ILE A 333 -1.81 6.64 10.24
C ILE A 333 -2.09 8.09 10.66
N GLY A 334 -3.12 8.30 11.49
CA GLY A 334 -3.57 9.61 11.95
C GLY A 334 -4.75 10.17 11.16
N ASN A 335 -5.20 11.36 11.56
CA ASN A 335 -6.28 12.08 10.87
C ASN A 335 -5.86 12.52 9.47
N CYS A 336 -6.78 12.47 8.50
CA CYS A 336 -6.54 13.07 7.20
C CYS A 336 -6.27 14.57 7.32
N THR A 337 -5.34 15.08 6.53
CA THR A 337 -5.14 16.53 6.35
C THR A 337 -6.39 17.13 5.71
N THR A 338 -6.84 18.30 6.18
CA THR A 338 -7.91 19.03 5.51
C THR A 338 -7.42 19.41 4.10
N LEU A 339 -7.98 18.73 3.09
CA LEU A 339 -7.76 19.08 1.69
C LEU A 339 -8.26 20.52 1.55
N LYS A 340 -7.36 21.47 1.32
CA LYS A 340 -7.70 22.90 1.29
C LYS A 340 -8.92 23.08 0.39
N ARG A 341 -10.07 23.38 1.00
CA ARG A 341 -11.21 23.96 0.28
C ARG A 341 -10.62 25.18 -0.41
N SER A 342 -10.81 25.30 -1.73
CA SER A 342 -10.38 26.49 -2.46
C SER A 342 -10.74 27.70 -1.61
N GLN A 343 -9.76 28.44 -1.11
CA GLN A 343 -10.04 29.74 -0.54
C GLN A 343 -10.85 30.45 -1.62
N SER A 344 -12.09 30.81 -1.30
CA SER A 344 -12.84 31.73 -2.14
C SER A 344 -11.94 32.95 -2.29
N CYS A 345 -11.51 33.24 -3.52
CA CYS A 345 -10.91 34.52 -3.81
C CYS A 345 -11.87 35.57 -3.26
N PRO A 346 -11.42 36.46 -2.35
CA PRO A 346 -12.24 37.58 -1.91
C PRO A 346 -12.79 38.28 -3.15
N SER A 347 -14.10 38.53 -3.18
CA SER A 347 -14.74 39.28 -4.28
C SER A 347 -14.20 40.70 -4.37
N ASP A 348 -13.66 41.19 -3.26
CA ASP A 348 -13.08 42.52 -3.13
C ASP A 348 -11.65 42.39 -2.60
N CYS A 349 -10.71 42.91 -3.38
CA CYS A 349 -9.35 43.10 -2.91
C CYS A 349 -9.35 44.38 -2.08
N ASP A 350 -9.72 44.27 -0.79
CA ASP A 350 -9.54 45.40 0.11
C ASP A 350 -8.07 45.79 0.15
N ASN A 351 -7.84 47.10 0.09
CA ASN A 351 -6.55 47.80 0.07
C ASN A 351 -5.76 47.56 1.36
N GLU A 352 -5.32 46.33 1.61
CA GLU A 352 -4.21 46.08 2.51
C GLU A 352 -2.93 46.30 1.73
N THR A 353 -2.05 47.13 2.27
CA THR A 353 -0.69 47.37 1.79
C THR A 353 0.05 46.03 1.71
N LYS A 354 0.05 45.43 0.51
CA LYS A 354 0.73 44.18 0.23
C LYS A 354 2.24 44.41 0.25
N GLU A 355 2.92 43.67 1.12
CA GLU A 355 4.36 43.52 1.02
C GLU A 355 4.70 42.82 -0.31
N PRO A 356 5.75 43.28 -1.02
CA PRO A 356 6.05 42.77 -2.34
C PRO A 356 6.44 41.28 -2.31
N VAL A 357 5.82 40.49 -3.18
CA VAL A 357 6.11 39.05 -3.35
C VAL A 357 6.89 38.79 -4.63
N CYS A 358 7.91 37.95 -4.54
CA CYS A 358 8.71 37.53 -5.70
C CYS A 358 8.02 36.37 -6.43
N GLY A 359 7.72 36.57 -7.71
CA GLY A 359 7.26 35.52 -8.61
C GLY A 359 8.40 34.61 -9.06
N SER A 360 8.02 33.40 -9.48
CA SER A 360 8.94 32.39 -10.02
C SER A 360 9.54 32.74 -11.38
N ASP A 361 9.10 33.84 -11.98
CA ASP A 361 9.64 34.46 -13.18
C ASP A 361 10.72 35.51 -12.87
N GLY A 362 11.06 35.71 -11.59
CA GLY A 362 12.08 36.66 -11.15
C GLY A 362 11.59 38.10 -11.01
N ASN A 363 10.29 38.34 -11.17
CA ASN A 363 9.69 39.65 -10.99
C ASN A 363 9.11 39.82 -9.59
N VAL A 364 9.16 41.04 -9.07
CA VAL A 364 8.61 41.39 -7.77
C VAL A 364 7.29 42.11 -7.99
N TYR A 365 6.21 41.55 -7.44
CA TYR A 365 4.86 42.07 -7.55
C TYR A 365 4.48 42.75 -6.25
N LYS A 366 3.96 43.97 -6.35
CA LYS A 366 3.32 44.67 -5.23
C LYS A 366 1.86 44.27 -5.12
#